data_AF-A0A7C5TYH3-F1
#
_entry.id   AF-A0A7C5TYH3-F1
#
_cell.length_a   1.000
_cell.length_b   1.000
_cell.length_c   1.000
_cell.angle_alpha   90.00
_cell.angle_beta   90.00
_cell.angle_gamma   90.00
#
_symmetry.space_group_name_H-M   'P 1'
#
loop_
_entity.id
_entity.type
_entity.pdbx_description
1 polymer ?
#
loop_
_entity_poly.entity_id
_entity_poly.type
_entity_poly.pdbx_seq_one_letter_code
_entity_poly.pdbx_strand_id
1 'polypeptide(L)'
;MRNDKKNVSREHKKRLREIKRLRNRLRGYAEYVLDIIEDLDDKKDPVDQVLEKFKNLSEDERHVLPIRILSDGEKVYVEKIISFLESSPPEHINMFKDFLMKELSRRRMLKRDVEKILSEIDKFLEEFDVYIPFHILDYDKKCFEKDKCLFLFKVEIGSKRYLDEYYGSLDDLIEIFREAVRKEAVEIYRLIEKAEKMRRIFMKRLRGLKDFLEEIESHVYENAIFSVLGDRLARPRSWRNLSDNIIQALNMGLEKIGGLESMRWDIKKMRNGAIVYGSNPKLWPDFYEWLVESIKMNNNLVVILRSFRKEIDETTKLPVKEIRGYITFIQEGSLRYIQLSAEELLEAYTRDPETGERIKPEPSVIYCGPGEEKI
;
A
#
# COMPACT_ATOMS: atom_id res chain seq x y z
N MET A 1 -35.32 20.59 54.02
CA MET A 1 -34.09 19.83 54.34
C MET A 1 -33.94 18.46 53.66
N ARG A 2 -34.99 17.62 53.44
CA ARG A 2 -34.86 16.36 52.66
C ARG A 2 -34.91 16.54 51.13
N ASN A 3 -35.51 17.62 50.62
CA ASN A 3 -35.57 17.94 49.18
C ASN A 3 -34.28 18.57 48.64
N ASP A 4 -33.56 19.33 49.47
CA ASP A 4 -32.34 20.03 49.04
C ASP A 4 -31.19 19.05 48.75
N LYS A 5 -31.03 18.00 49.58
CA LYS A 5 -30.03 16.95 49.35
C LYS A 5 -30.30 16.11 48.08
N LYS A 6 -31.57 15.90 47.70
CA LYS A 6 -31.95 15.19 46.46
C LYS A 6 -31.73 16.05 45.21
N ASN A 7 -31.95 17.36 45.27
CA ASN A 7 -31.70 18.28 44.17
C ASN A 7 -30.20 18.50 43.92
N VAL A 8 -29.39 18.66 44.96
CA VAL A 8 -27.91 18.74 44.85
C VAL A 8 -27.34 17.45 44.22
N SER A 9 -27.88 16.28 44.59
CA SER A 9 -27.47 14.99 44.00
C SER A 9 -27.83 14.85 42.52
N ARG A 10 -28.97 15.40 42.07
CA ARG A 10 -29.40 15.39 40.66
C ARG A 10 -28.61 16.37 39.81
N GLU A 11 -28.37 17.58 40.31
CA GLU A 11 -27.59 18.60 39.61
C GLU A 11 -26.12 18.19 39.46
N HIS A 12 -25.54 17.60 40.51
CA HIS A 12 -24.20 17.03 40.47
C HIS A 12 -24.08 15.89 39.44
N LYS A 13 -25.06 14.98 39.39
CA LYS A 13 -25.13 13.91 38.36
C LYS A 13 -25.28 14.47 36.94
N LYS A 14 -26.00 15.57 36.76
CA LYS A 14 -26.16 16.24 35.46
C LYS A 14 -24.84 16.85 34.99
N ARG A 15 -24.14 17.60 35.87
CA ARG A 15 -22.81 18.16 35.58
C ARG A 15 -21.78 17.08 35.25
N LEU A 16 -21.76 15.96 35.98
CA LEU A 16 -20.86 14.84 35.68
C LEU A 16 -21.12 14.22 34.30
N ARG A 17 -22.38 14.15 33.87
CA ARG A 17 -22.73 13.67 32.52
C ARG A 17 -22.30 14.64 31.43
N GLU A 18 -22.46 15.95 31.65
CA GLU A 18 -22.02 17.00 30.73
C GLU A 18 -20.49 16.99 30.57
N ILE A 19 -19.74 16.89 31.68
CA ILE A 19 -18.29 16.77 31.65
C ILE A 19 -17.84 15.50 30.93
N LYS A 20 -18.52 14.36 31.15
CA LYS A 20 -18.20 13.09 30.46
C LYS A 20 -18.42 13.21 28.94
N ARG A 21 -19.52 13.85 28.52
CA ARG A 21 -19.80 14.11 27.10
C ARG A 21 -18.75 15.01 26.47
N LEU A 22 -18.40 16.11 27.15
CA LEU A 22 -17.35 17.01 26.71
C LEU A 22 -16.02 16.26 26.55
N ARG A 23 -15.60 15.47 27.54
CA ARG A 23 -14.37 14.68 27.46
C ARG A 23 -14.35 13.71 26.27
N ASN A 24 -15.45 12.99 26.05
CA ASN A 24 -15.54 12.08 24.90
C ASN A 24 -15.44 12.82 23.57
N ARG A 25 -16.08 13.99 23.46
CA ARG A 25 -16.03 14.84 22.28
C ARG A 25 -14.62 15.37 22.03
N LEU A 26 -13.96 15.90 23.06
CA LEU A 26 -12.58 16.42 22.95
C LEU A 26 -11.58 15.33 22.60
N ARG A 27 -11.76 14.10 23.11
CA ARG A 27 -10.97 12.95 22.65
C ARG A 27 -11.18 12.68 21.17
N GLY A 28 -12.44 12.67 20.71
CA GLY A 28 -12.75 12.51 19.29
C GLY A 28 -12.15 13.62 18.41
N TYR A 29 -12.12 14.85 18.92
CA TYR A 29 -11.48 15.99 18.23
C TYR A 29 -9.97 15.78 18.12
N ALA A 30 -9.32 15.35 19.20
CA ALA A 30 -7.89 15.06 19.20
C ALA A 30 -7.51 13.95 18.21
N GLU A 31 -8.28 12.86 18.18
CA GLU A 31 -8.07 11.79 17.20
C GLU A 31 -8.26 12.29 15.76
N TYR A 32 -9.35 13.02 15.49
CA TYR A 32 -9.62 13.59 14.16
C TYR A 32 -8.52 14.56 13.70
N VAL A 33 -8.03 15.40 14.60
CA VAL A 33 -6.94 16.34 14.33
C VAL A 33 -5.69 15.61 13.87
N LEU A 34 -5.31 14.55 14.60
CA LEU A 34 -4.11 13.79 14.27
C LEU A 34 -4.30 12.84 13.08
N ASP A 35 -5.53 12.52 12.68
CA ASP A 35 -5.80 11.80 11.41
C ASP A 35 -5.49 12.67 10.19
N ILE A 36 -5.50 14.01 10.34
CA ILE A 36 -5.23 14.97 9.26
C ILE A 36 -3.81 15.53 9.34
N ILE A 37 -3.36 15.91 10.54
CA ILE A 37 -2.08 16.61 10.75
C ILE A 37 -0.90 15.64 10.98
N GLU A 38 -1.17 14.38 11.30
CA GLU A 38 -0.24 13.28 11.63
C GLU A 38 0.70 13.52 12.82
N ASP A 39 1.43 14.64 12.87
CA ASP A 39 2.40 14.98 13.92
C ASP A 39 2.50 16.51 14.18
N LEU A 40 3.02 16.85 15.36
CA LEU A 40 3.21 18.22 15.86
C LEU A 40 4.65 18.42 16.34
N ASP A 41 5.19 19.63 16.20
CA ASP A 41 6.49 20.00 16.74
C ASP A 41 6.41 20.16 18.26
N ASP A 42 7.25 19.43 18.99
CA ASP A 42 7.32 19.45 20.45
C ASP A 42 7.77 20.81 21.02
N LYS A 43 8.39 21.67 20.19
CA LYS A 43 8.89 22.98 20.61
C LYS A 43 7.87 24.10 20.53
N LYS A 44 6.71 23.85 19.90
CA LYS A 44 5.65 24.84 19.68
C LYS A 44 4.40 24.45 20.46
N ASP A 45 3.52 25.42 20.72
CA ASP A 45 2.24 25.10 21.35
C ASP A 45 1.40 24.21 20.40
N PRO A 46 0.91 23.05 20.87
CA PRO A 46 0.20 22.11 20.01
C PRO A 46 -1.17 22.64 19.55
N VAL A 47 -1.81 23.53 20.30
CA VAL A 47 -3.10 24.12 19.91
C VAL A 47 -2.90 25.16 18.83
N ASP A 48 -1.89 26.02 18.97
CA ASP A 48 -1.55 27.03 17.97
C ASP A 48 -1.17 26.38 16.63
N GLN A 49 -0.37 25.30 16.69
CA GLN A 49 -0.02 24.52 15.50
C GLN A 49 -1.23 23.92 14.80
N VAL A 50 -2.19 23.37 15.56
CA VAL A 50 -3.41 22.80 14.99
C VAL A 50 -4.23 23.89 14.32
N LEU A 51 -4.38 25.05 14.97
CA LEU A 51 -5.12 26.17 14.42
C LEU A 51 -4.49 26.70 13.12
N GLU A 52 -3.17 26.88 13.11
CA GLU A 52 -2.41 27.32 11.93
C GLU A 52 -2.57 26.33 10.76
N LYS A 53 -2.29 25.04 11.00
CA LYS A 53 -2.39 24.01 9.96
C LYS A 53 -3.81 23.86 9.41
N PHE A 54 -4.82 23.90 10.28
CA PHE A 54 -6.22 23.78 9.87
C PHE A 54 -6.72 25.00 9.10
N LYS A 55 -6.30 26.22 9.46
CA LYS A 55 -6.60 27.43 8.67
C LYS A 55 -6.02 27.33 7.26
N ASN A 56 -4.75 26.95 7.16
CA ASN A 56 -4.10 26.77 5.86
C ASN A 56 -4.80 25.70 4.99
N LEU A 57 -5.22 24.58 5.60
CA LEU A 57 -5.96 23.52 4.90
C LEU A 57 -7.37 23.95 4.47
N SER A 58 -8.02 24.81 5.25
CA SER A 58 -9.38 25.30 4.96
C SER A 58 -9.40 26.37 3.85
N GLU A 59 -8.27 27.05 3.62
CA GLU A 59 -8.11 28.05 2.56
C GLU A 59 -7.74 27.42 1.20
N ASP A 60 -7.31 26.14 1.18
CA ASP A 60 -6.97 25.42 -0.04
C ASP A 60 -8.20 24.68 -0.61
N GLU A 61 -8.88 25.31 -1.58
CA GLU A 61 -10.06 24.74 -2.26
C GLU A 61 -9.78 23.41 -2.99
N ARG A 62 -8.52 23.00 -3.15
CA ARG A 62 -8.15 21.73 -3.80
C ARG A 62 -8.18 20.53 -2.85
N HIS A 63 -8.24 20.75 -1.53
CA HIS A 63 -8.22 19.68 -0.55
C HIS A 63 -9.62 19.25 -0.10
N VAL A 64 -10.01 18.01 -0.40
CA VAL A 64 -11.23 17.42 0.14
C VAL A 64 -10.96 16.93 1.57
N LEU A 65 -11.46 17.68 2.55
CA LEU A 65 -11.28 17.35 3.96
C LEU A 65 -12.30 16.31 4.45
N PRO A 66 -11.86 15.24 5.12
CA PRO A 66 -12.75 14.15 5.53
C PRO A 66 -13.70 14.59 6.64
N ILE A 67 -14.96 14.16 6.59
CA ILE A 67 -15.91 14.32 7.70
C ILE A 67 -15.89 13.07 8.56
N ARG A 68 -15.68 13.24 9.88
CA ARG A 68 -15.72 12.13 10.84
C ARG A 68 -17.01 12.15 11.66
N ILE A 69 -17.61 10.99 11.87
CA ILE A 69 -18.76 10.83 12.75
C ILE A 69 -18.27 10.22 14.07
N LEU A 70 -18.46 10.95 15.17
CA LEU A 70 -18.12 10.46 16.51
C LEU A 70 -19.14 9.43 16.99
N SER A 71 -18.78 8.71 18.05
CA SER A 71 -19.61 7.65 18.66
C SER A 71 -21.00 8.12 19.14
N ASP A 72 -21.19 9.43 19.33
CA ASP A 72 -22.46 10.04 19.71
C ASP A 72 -23.26 10.59 18.50
N GLY A 73 -22.80 10.32 17.28
CA GLY A 73 -23.41 10.78 16.03
C GLY A 73 -23.00 12.20 15.62
N GLU A 74 -22.15 12.87 16.39
CA GLU A 74 -21.68 14.21 16.06
C GLU A 74 -20.76 14.18 14.82
N LYS A 75 -21.09 14.98 13.81
CA LYS A 75 -20.21 15.25 12.67
C LYS A 75 -19.12 16.24 13.09
N VAL A 76 -17.87 15.88 12.79
CA VAL A 76 -16.66 16.66 13.04
C VAL A 76 -15.97 16.90 11.70
N TYR A 77 -15.61 18.15 11.48
CA TYR A 77 -14.93 18.67 10.30
C TYR A 77 -14.03 19.83 10.73
N VAL A 78 -13.10 20.25 9.86
CA VAL A 78 -12.01 21.17 10.21
C VAL A 78 -12.52 22.50 10.78
N GLU A 79 -13.49 23.13 10.12
CA GLU A 79 -14.04 24.44 10.52
C GLU A 79 -14.69 24.39 11.91
N LYS A 80 -15.26 23.25 12.28
CA LYS A 80 -15.83 23.05 13.61
C LYS A 80 -14.77 23.00 14.69
N ILE A 81 -13.61 22.42 14.39
CA ILE A 81 -12.46 22.41 15.31
C ILE A 81 -11.86 23.82 15.42
N ILE A 82 -11.68 24.53 14.29
CA ILE A 82 -11.23 25.93 14.29
C ILE A 82 -12.13 26.79 15.17
N SER A 83 -13.45 26.73 14.93
CA SER A 83 -14.44 27.45 15.72
C SER A 83 -14.38 27.10 17.20
N PHE A 84 -14.22 25.81 17.53
CA PHE A 84 -14.02 25.37 18.91
C PHE A 84 -12.77 26.00 19.54
N LEU A 85 -11.63 26.00 18.84
CA LEU A 85 -10.37 26.52 19.36
C LEU A 85 -10.40 28.04 19.56
N GLU A 86 -11.10 28.78 18.70
CA GLU A 86 -11.19 30.24 18.78
C GLU A 86 -12.20 30.75 19.83
N SER A 87 -13.28 30.00 20.06
CA SER A 87 -14.43 30.46 20.86
C SER A 87 -14.57 29.80 22.23
N SER A 88 -13.82 28.73 22.51
CA SER A 88 -13.99 27.98 23.75
C SER A 88 -13.26 28.60 24.96
N PRO A 89 -13.79 28.42 26.18
CA PRO A 89 -13.12 28.83 27.39
C PRO A 89 -11.72 28.17 27.54
N PRO A 90 -10.75 28.85 28.18
CA PRO A 90 -9.39 28.31 28.38
C PRO A 90 -9.37 26.92 29.04
N GLU A 91 -10.30 26.63 29.95
CA GLU A 91 -10.42 25.32 30.59
C GLU A 91 -10.70 24.19 29.59
N HIS A 92 -11.54 24.43 28.59
CA HIS A 92 -11.85 23.45 27.55
C HIS A 92 -10.69 23.29 26.57
N ILE A 93 -9.97 24.37 26.26
CA ILE A 93 -8.76 24.35 25.43
C ILE A 93 -7.66 23.55 26.13
N ASN A 94 -7.45 23.75 27.42
CA ASN A 94 -6.49 22.97 28.21
C ASN A 94 -6.87 21.47 28.24
N MET A 95 -8.16 21.15 28.44
CA MET A 95 -8.62 19.76 28.37
C MET A 95 -8.37 19.14 26.98
N PHE A 96 -8.62 19.89 25.91
CA PHE A 96 -8.35 19.44 24.54
C PHE A 96 -6.84 19.21 24.33
N LYS A 97 -6.00 20.14 24.77
CA LYS A 97 -4.53 20.03 24.74
C LYS A 97 -4.06 18.76 25.45
N ASP A 98 -4.60 18.43 26.61
CA ASP A 98 -4.26 17.19 27.33
C ASP A 98 -4.63 15.93 26.52
N PHE A 99 -5.82 15.91 25.91
CA PHE A 99 -6.24 14.80 25.05
C PHE A 99 -5.37 14.68 23.80
N LEU A 100 -5.06 15.81 23.17
CA LEU A 100 -4.21 15.88 21.99
C LEU A 100 -2.81 15.35 22.28
N MET A 101 -2.17 15.82 23.35
CA MET A 101 -0.84 15.35 23.74
C MET A 101 -0.83 13.87 24.13
N LYS A 102 -1.89 13.40 24.80
CA LYS A 102 -2.02 11.97 25.14
C LYS A 102 -2.15 11.09 23.90
N GLU A 103 -2.96 11.50 22.93
CA GLU A 103 -3.13 10.76 21.68
C GLU A 103 -1.87 10.82 20.81
N LEU A 104 -1.20 11.99 20.75
CA LEU A 104 0.08 12.15 20.07
C LEU A 104 1.15 11.21 20.65
N SER A 105 1.27 11.18 21.98
CA SER A 105 2.17 10.26 22.68
C SER A 105 1.84 8.79 22.38
N ARG A 106 0.55 8.44 22.34
CA ARG A 106 0.10 7.09 21.95
C ARG A 106 0.54 6.75 20.54
N ARG A 107 0.27 7.59 19.54
CA ARG A 107 0.63 7.34 18.12
C ARG A 107 2.14 7.21 17.93
N ARG A 108 2.93 8.09 18.55
CA ARG A 108 4.40 7.99 18.52
C ARG A 108 4.93 6.72 19.18
N MET A 109 4.27 6.22 20.22
CA MET A 109 4.61 4.93 20.82
C MET A 109 4.26 3.77 19.87
N LEU A 110 3.06 3.77 19.27
CA LEU A 110 2.65 2.74 18.31
C LEU A 110 3.59 2.70 17.10
N LYS A 111 3.95 3.87 16.56
CA LYS A 111 4.92 3.99 15.46
C LYS A 111 6.26 3.36 15.80
N ARG A 112 6.81 3.65 17.00
CA ARG A 112 8.07 3.05 17.48
C ARG A 112 7.97 1.53 17.63
N ASP A 113 6.84 1.01 18.10
CA ASP A 113 6.65 -0.44 18.17
C ASP A 113 6.66 -1.06 16.77
N VAL A 114 5.92 -0.47 15.82
CA VAL A 114 5.85 -0.92 14.43
C VAL A 114 7.25 -0.89 13.79
N GLU A 115 8.00 0.19 13.96
CA GLU A 115 9.38 0.30 13.49
C GLU A 115 10.28 -0.79 14.10
N LYS A 116 10.14 -1.07 15.39
CA LYS A 116 10.87 -2.15 16.06
C LYS A 116 10.48 -3.52 15.51
N ILE A 117 9.18 -3.81 15.36
CA ILE A 117 8.69 -5.07 14.80
C ILE A 117 9.24 -5.26 13.39
N LEU A 118 9.07 -4.27 12.52
CA LEU A 118 9.53 -4.33 11.13
C LEU A 118 11.05 -4.56 11.08
N SER A 119 11.83 -3.81 11.84
CA SER A 119 13.28 -3.99 11.88
C SER A 119 13.71 -5.40 12.33
N GLU A 120 13.06 -5.94 13.36
CA GLU A 120 13.39 -7.27 13.90
C GLU A 120 12.91 -8.42 13.00
N ILE A 121 11.82 -8.22 12.27
CA ILE A 121 11.32 -9.18 11.29
C ILE A 121 12.12 -9.10 10.00
N ASP A 122 12.50 -7.91 9.53
CA ASP A 122 13.33 -7.74 8.32
C ASP A 122 14.69 -8.43 8.48
N LYS A 123 15.37 -8.24 9.62
CA LYS A 123 16.61 -8.99 9.94
C LYS A 123 16.39 -10.50 9.92
N PHE A 124 15.28 -10.96 10.49
CA PHE A 124 14.95 -12.39 10.53
C PHE A 124 14.64 -12.93 9.12
N LEU A 125 14.01 -12.13 8.27
CA LEU A 125 13.72 -12.48 6.87
C LEU A 125 14.98 -12.62 6.03
N GLU A 126 16.10 -11.98 6.40
CA GLU A 126 17.38 -12.14 5.71
C GLU A 126 17.94 -13.57 5.80
N GLU A 127 17.48 -14.38 6.77
CA GLU A 127 17.84 -15.80 6.90
C GLU A 127 17.26 -16.67 5.78
N PHE A 128 16.27 -16.16 5.03
CA PHE A 128 15.63 -16.86 3.93
C PHE A 128 16.20 -16.39 2.57
N ASP A 129 16.31 -17.31 1.62
CA ASP A 129 16.74 -17.03 0.24
C ASP A 129 15.58 -16.57 -0.67
N VAL A 130 14.35 -16.65 -0.15
CA VAL A 130 13.10 -16.25 -0.80
C VAL A 130 12.47 -15.07 -0.07
N TYR A 131 11.77 -14.22 -0.83
CA TYR A 131 10.97 -13.15 -0.25
C TYR A 131 9.69 -13.71 0.36
N ILE A 132 9.49 -13.40 1.65
CA ILE A 132 8.24 -13.66 2.37
C ILE A 132 7.63 -12.29 2.69
N PRO A 133 6.50 -11.92 2.08
CA PRO A 133 5.81 -10.68 2.42
C PRO A 133 5.52 -10.58 3.92
N PHE A 134 5.81 -9.42 4.51
CA PHE A 134 5.43 -9.08 5.88
C PHE A 134 5.00 -7.62 5.94
N HIS A 135 3.72 -7.38 6.21
CA HIS A 135 3.15 -6.04 6.28
C HIS A 135 2.21 -5.90 7.47
N ILE A 136 2.44 -4.88 8.30
CA ILE A 136 1.49 -4.49 9.33
C ILE A 136 0.46 -3.56 8.70
N LEU A 137 -0.78 -4.03 8.61
CA LEU A 137 -1.90 -3.29 7.99
C LEU A 137 -2.67 -2.46 9.02
N ASP A 138 -2.73 -2.93 10.26
CA ASP A 138 -3.33 -2.23 11.39
C ASP A 138 -2.66 -2.68 12.68
N TYR A 139 -2.48 -1.78 13.64
CA TYR A 139 -1.81 -2.05 14.91
C TYR A 139 -2.23 -1.07 16.00
N ASP A 140 -2.72 -1.61 17.11
CA ASP A 140 -3.01 -0.88 18.33
C ASP A 140 -2.55 -1.69 19.55
N LYS A 141 -2.37 -1.02 20.70
CA LYS A 141 -2.12 -1.69 21.96
C LYS A 141 -2.74 -0.97 23.15
N LYS A 142 -3.05 -1.76 24.18
CA LYS A 142 -3.50 -1.29 25.48
C LYS A 142 -2.73 -1.97 26.59
N CYS A 143 -1.92 -1.21 27.31
CA CYS A 143 -1.10 -1.73 28.40
C CYS A 143 -1.85 -1.66 29.74
N PHE A 144 -1.83 -2.78 30.47
CA PHE A 144 -2.47 -2.90 31.78
C PHE A 144 -1.45 -2.96 32.92
N GLU A 145 -0.27 -3.52 32.63
CA GLU A 145 0.89 -3.58 33.51
C GLU A 145 2.09 -2.96 32.79
N LYS A 146 3.21 -2.78 33.50
CA LYS A 146 4.40 -2.07 32.98
C LYS A 146 4.94 -2.68 31.68
N ASP A 147 4.89 -4.01 31.56
CA ASP A 147 5.46 -4.76 30.43
C ASP A 147 4.46 -5.71 29.74
N LYS A 148 3.17 -5.64 30.11
CA LYS A 148 2.11 -6.46 29.50
C LYS A 148 1.03 -5.60 28.87
N CYS A 149 0.89 -5.77 27.57
CA CYS A 149 -0.11 -5.10 26.76
C CYS A 149 -0.97 -6.11 26.01
N LEU A 150 -2.24 -5.75 25.82
CA LEU A 150 -3.08 -6.34 24.79
C LEU A 150 -2.77 -5.64 23.49
N PHE A 151 -2.23 -6.36 22.53
CA PHE A 151 -1.98 -5.94 21.16
C PHE A 151 -3.14 -6.37 20.29
N LEU A 152 -3.59 -5.46 19.42
CA LEU A 152 -4.59 -5.71 18.39
C LEU A 152 -3.90 -5.46 17.06
N PHE A 153 -3.88 -6.42 16.16
CA PHE A 153 -3.15 -6.25 14.91
C PHE A 153 -3.84 -6.93 13.74
N LYS A 154 -3.64 -6.32 12.58
CA LYS A 154 -3.91 -6.90 11.27
C LYS A 154 -2.60 -6.95 10.52
N VAL A 155 -2.13 -8.14 10.20
CA VAL A 155 -0.85 -8.34 9.51
C VAL A 155 -1.03 -9.23 8.29
N GLU A 156 -0.29 -8.94 7.23
CA GLU A 156 -0.12 -9.81 6.08
C GLU A 156 1.23 -10.52 6.21
N ILE A 157 1.23 -11.85 6.21
CA ILE A 157 2.44 -12.68 6.29
C ILE A 157 2.35 -13.74 5.21
N GLY A 158 3.34 -13.76 4.32
CA GLY A 158 3.37 -14.67 3.19
C GLY A 158 2.17 -14.49 2.27
N SER A 159 1.28 -15.50 2.28
CA SER A 159 0.11 -15.56 1.40
C SER A 159 -1.23 -15.30 2.13
N LYS A 160 -1.16 -14.93 3.42
CA LYS A 160 -2.30 -14.85 4.32
C LYS A 160 -2.35 -13.51 5.06
N ARG A 161 -3.58 -13.15 5.45
CA ARG A 161 -3.86 -12.04 6.34
C ARG A 161 -4.35 -12.60 7.67
N TYR A 162 -3.81 -12.06 8.75
CA TYR A 162 -4.12 -12.39 10.12
C TYR A 162 -4.77 -11.17 10.75
N LEU A 163 -5.87 -11.37 11.46
CA LEU A 163 -6.50 -10.40 12.33
C LEU A 163 -6.61 -11.09 13.68
N ASP A 164 -5.85 -10.63 14.66
CA ASP A 164 -5.74 -11.31 15.95
C ASP A 164 -5.43 -10.34 17.09
N GLU A 165 -5.52 -10.86 18.30
CA GLU A 165 -5.15 -10.17 19.52
C GLU A 165 -4.13 -10.99 20.33
N TYR A 166 -3.18 -10.31 20.97
CA TYR A 166 -2.17 -10.97 21.80
C TYR A 166 -1.98 -10.24 23.12
N TYR A 167 -1.91 -10.97 24.23
CA TYR A 167 -1.62 -10.40 25.54
C TYR A 167 -0.24 -10.87 26.03
N GLY A 168 0.71 -9.94 26.14
CA GLY A 168 2.08 -10.25 26.55
C GLY A 168 3.02 -9.06 26.40
N SER A 169 4.30 -9.34 26.21
CA SER A 169 5.30 -8.31 25.88
C SER A 169 5.40 -8.09 24.36
N LEU A 170 6.01 -6.97 23.95
CA LEU A 170 6.28 -6.71 22.53
C LEU A 170 7.28 -7.71 21.95
N ASP A 171 8.25 -8.16 22.74
CA ASP A 171 9.27 -9.11 22.27
C ASP A 171 8.65 -10.50 22.05
N ASP A 172 7.70 -10.93 22.90
CA ASP A 172 6.95 -12.17 22.67
C ASP A 172 6.08 -12.09 21.41
N LEU A 173 5.49 -10.92 21.12
CA LEU A 173 4.73 -10.71 19.89
C LEU A 173 5.63 -10.83 18.65
N ILE A 174 6.85 -10.30 18.71
CA ILE A 174 7.83 -10.44 17.63
C ILE A 174 8.17 -11.92 17.41
N GLU A 175 8.36 -12.71 18.47
CA GLU A 175 8.59 -14.16 18.34
C GLU A 175 7.39 -14.91 17.73
N ILE A 176 6.16 -14.52 18.07
CA ILE A 176 4.95 -15.06 17.43
C ILE A 176 4.95 -14.76 15.93
N PHE A 177 5.32 -13.54 15.53
CA PHE A 177 5.47 -13.20 14.12
C PHE A 177 6.59 -13.99 13.45
N ARG A 178 7.73 -14.21 14.09
CA ARG A 178 8.82 -15.07 13.57
C ARG A 178 8.34 -16.50 13.35
N GLU A 179 7.58 -17.08 14.27
CA GLU A 179 6.97 -18.40 14.07
C GLU A 179 5.98 -18.43 12.91
N ALA A 180 5.13 -17.42 12.78
CA ALA A 180 4.19 -17.30 11.68
C ALA A 180 4.92 -17.18 10.33
N VAL A 181 6.00 -16.40 10.27
CA VAL A 181 6.89 -16.28 9.11
C VAL A 181 7.51 -17.63 8.75
N ARG A 182 8.05 -18.39 9.72
CA ARG A 182 8.59 -19.74 9.45
C ARG A 182 7.55 -20.69 8.85
N LYS A 183 6.32 -20.64 9.36
CA LYS A 183 5.20 -21.46 8.84
C LYS A 183 4.82 -21.06 7.42
N GLU A 184 4.72 -19.75 7.15
CA GLU A 184 4.41 -19.25 5.81
C GLU A 184 5.55 -19.44 4.81
N ALA A 185 6.81 -19.42 5.25
CA ALA A 185 7.98 -19.71 4.40
C ALA A 185 7.81 -21.03 3.66
N VAL A 186 7.38 -22.09 4.36
CA VAL A 186 7.13 -23.42 3.75
C VAL A 186 6.12 -23.34 2.62
N GLU A 187 5.04 -22.56 2.77
CA GLU A 187 4.06 -22.38 1.70
C GLU A 187 4.59 -21.51 0.56
N ILE A 188 5.41 -20.49 0.86
CA ILE A 188 6.09 -19.68 -0.16
C ILE A 188 6.98 -20.55 -1.05
N TYR A 189 7.82 -21.43 -0.49
CA TYR A 189 8.62 -22.36 -1.30
C TYR A 189 7.76 -23.25 -2.18
N ARG A 190 6.65 -23.80 -1.64
CA ARG A 190 5.70 -24.60 -2.44
C ARG A 190 5.07 -23.82 -3.58
N LEU A 191 4.76 -22.53 -3.37
CA LEU A 191 4.18 -21.68 -4.40
C LEU A 191 5.21 -21.37 -5.50
N ILE A 192 6.49 -21.17 -5.14
CA ILE A 192 7.59 -21.04 -6.10
C ILE A 192 7.74 -22.31 -6.94
N GLU A 193 7.81 -23.48 -6.30
CA GLU A 193 7.91 -24.76 -7.02
C GLU A 193 6.72 -24.99 -7.97
N LYS A 194 5.50 -24.63 -7.53
CA LYS A 194 4.30 -24.65 -8.38
C LYS A 194 4.45 -23.69 -9.55
N ALA A 195 4.91 -22.46 -9.33
CA ALA A 195 5.12 -21.48 -10.39
C ALA A 195 6.14 -21.97 -11.42
N GLU A 196 7.28 -22.50 -10.98
CA GLU A 196 8.30 -23.10 -11.87
C GLU A 196 7.77 -24.31 -12.64
N LYS A 197 6.92 -25.13 -12.01
CA LYS A 197 6.24 -26.24 -12.71
C LYS A 197 5.30 -25.69 -13.79
N MET A 198 4.50 -24.67 -13.49
CA MET A 198 3.61 -24.04 -14.47
C MET A 198 4.41 -23.39 -15.61
N ARG A 199 5.51 -22.70 -15.30
CA ARG A 199 6.48 -22.16 -16.27
C ARG A 199 6.90 -23.23 -17.27
N ARG A 200 7.41 -24.36 -16.79
CA ARG A 200 7.87 -25.49 -17.63
C ARG A 200 6.75 -26.09 -18.47
N ILE A 201 5.54 -26.21 -17.92
CA ILE A 201 4.37 -26.72 -18.65
C ILE A 201 4.03 -25.80 -19.82
N PHE A 202 3.94 -24.49 -19.58
CA PHE A 202 3.53 -23.53 -20.60
C PHE A 202 4.62 -23.23 -21.63
N MET A 203 5.90 -23.28 -21.26
CA MET A 203 7.01 -23.23 -22.22
C MET A 203 6.97 -24.36 -23.25
N LYS A 204 6.45 -25.54 -22.88
CA LYS A 204 6.24 -26.65 -23.82
C LYS A 204 5.00 -26.46 -24.70
N ARG A 205 4.03 -25.66 -24.26
CA ARG A 205 2.74 -25.44 -24.96
C ARG A 205 2.82 -24.34 -26.00
N LEU A 206 3.71 -23.36 -25.82
CA LEU A 206 3.89 -22.25 -26.74
C LEU A 206 5.38 -22.10 -27.08
N ARG A 207 5.75 -22.44 -28.33
CA ARG A 207 7.10 -22.25 -28.84
C ARG A 207 7.46 -20.76 -28.80
N GLY A 208 8.71 -20.42 -28.48
CA GLY A 208 9.18 -19.04 -28.33
C GLY A 208 8.85 -18.37 -26.98
N LEU A 209 7.99 -18.98 -26.15
CA LEU A 209 7.71 -18.45 -24.80
C LEU A 209 8.95 -18.45 -23.91
N LYS A 210 9.81 -19.46 -24.06
CA LYS A 210 11.07 -19.54 -23.31
C LYS A 210 11.95 -18.32 -23.58
N ASP A 211 12.23 -18.06 -24.85
CA ASP A 211 13.11 -16.98 -25.28
C ASP A 211 12.56 -15.61 -24.84
N PHE A 212 11.24 -15.41 -24.96
CA PHE A 212 10.59 -14.18 -24.50
C PHE A 212 10.68 -13.99 -22.98
N LEU A 213 10.43 -15.04 -22.19
CA LEU A 213 10.55 -14.94 -20.72
C LEU A 213 12.00 -14.71 -20.31
N GLU A 214 12.97 -15.39 -20.94
CA GLU A 214 14.40 -15.17 -20.66
C GLU A 214 14.84 -13.74 -20.98
N GLU A 215 14.36 -13.16 -22.08
CA GLU A 215 14.56 -11.74 -22.42
C GLU A 215 14.03 -10.83 -21.30
N ILE A 216 12.75 -10.96 -20.94
CA ILE A 216 12.13 -10.13 -19.90
C ILE A 216 12.85 -10.28 -18.56
N GLU A 217 13.12 -11.51 -18.13
CA GLU A 217 13.72 -11.85 -16.85
C GLU A 217 15.18 -11.39 -16.72
N SER A 218 15.91 -11.31 -17.85
CA SER A 218 17.30 -10.83 -17.87
C SER A 218 17.45 -9.37 -17.44
N HIS A 219 16.40 -8.57 -17.65
CA HIS A 219 16.35 -7.14 -17.30
C HIS A 219 15.73 -6.88 -15.92
N VAL A 220 15.43 -7.92 -15.14
CA VAL A 220 14.92 -7.77 -13.77
C VAL A 220 16.09 -7.78 -12.78
N TYR A 221 16.33 -6.62 -12.15
CA TYR A 221 17.34 -6.47 -11.11
C TYR A 221 16.93 -7.15 -9.81
N GLU A 222 15.87 -6.63 -9.19
CA GLU A 222 15.31 -7.15 -7.94
C GLU A 222 13.78 -7.04 -7.98
N ASN A 223 13.27 -5.86 -8.33
CA ASN A 223 11.85 -5.59 -8.50
C ASN A 223 11.60 -4.98 -9.89
N ALA A 224 10.50 -5.36 -10.52
CA ALA A 224 10.02 -4.75 -11.75
C ALA A 224 8.48 -4.76 -11.81
N ILE A 225 7.90 -4.03 -12.76
CA ILE A 225 6.48 -4.13 -13.10
C ILE A 225 6.37 -4.57 -14.55
N PHE A 226 5.61 -5.63 -14.77
CA PHE A 226 5.28 -6.18 -16.07
C PHE A 226 3.85 -5.82 -16.42
N SER A 227 3.69 -4.93 -17.39
CA SER A 227 2.39 -4.47 -17.87
C SER A 227 2.12 -5.06 -19.24
N VAL A 228 0.91 -5.60 -19.42
CA VAL A 228 0.47 -6.16 -20.71
C VAL A 228 -0.78 -5.44 -21.14
N LEU A 229 -0.81 -4.99 -22.39
CA LEU A 229 -1.93 -4.32 -23.02
C LEU A 229 -2.38 -5.12 -24.25
N GLY A 230 -3.69 -5.23 -24.43
CA GLY A 230 -4.31 -5.89 -25.59
C GLY A 230 -5.80 -5.58 -25.68
N ASP A 231 -6.46 -6.04 -26.74
CA ASP A 231 -7.91 -5.84 -26.93
C ASP A 231 -8.72 -6.56 -25.84
N ARG A 232 -8.29 -7.77 -25.46
CA ARG A 232 -8.90 -8.55 -24.39
C ARG A 232 -7.93 -9.50 -23.74
N LEU A 233 -7.66 -9.33 -22.45
CA LEU A 233 -6.74 -10.18 -21.72
C LEU A 233 -7.49 -11.36 -21.07
N ALA A 234 -6.79 -12.49 -20.91
CA ALA A 234 -7.33 -13.57 -20.10
C ALA A 234 -7.47 -13.11 -18.63
N ARG A 235 -8.21 -13.89 -17.83
CA ARG A 235 -8.29 -13.67 -16.38
C ARG A 235 -7.52 -14.77 -15.63
N PRO A 236 -6.74 -14.43 -14.59
CA PRO A 236 -6.17 -15.43 -13.67
C PRO A 236 -7.25 -16.36 -13.14
N ARG A 237 -6.90 -17.61 -12.77
CA ARG A 237 -7.90 -18.62 -12.39
C ARG A 237 -8.76 -18.16 -11.23
N SER A 238 -8.14 -17.51 -10.24
CA SER A 238 -8.81 -16.92 -9.08
C SER A 238 -9.86 -15.86 -9.42
N TRP A 239 -9.83 -15.28 -10.62
CA TRP A 239 -10.73 -14.18 -11.00
C TRP A 239 -11.82 -14.58 -11.99
N ARG A 240 -11.81 -15.83 -12.49
CA ARG A 240 -12.74 -16.26 -13.56
C ARG A 240 -14.22 -16.11 -13.20
N ASN A 241 -14.54 -16.10 -11.90
CA ASN A 241 -15.90 -15.96 -11.39
C ASN A 241 -16.20 -14.54 -10.87
N LEU A 242 -15.28 -13.58 -11.02
CA LEU A 242 -15.47 -12.19 -10.63
C LEU A 242 -15.86 -11.36 -11.85
N SER A 243 -16.75 -10.38 -11.66
CA SER A 243 -17.05 -9.40 -12.70
C SER A 243 -15.93 -8.36 -12.81
N ASP A 244 -15.72 -7.81 -14.00
CA ASP A 244 -14.69 -6.78 -14.22
C ASP A 244 -14.90 -5.55 -13.31
N ASN A 245 -16.15 -5.18 -13.01
CA ASN A 245 -16.46 -4.09 -12.09
C ASN A 245 -15.92 -4.35 -10.68
N ILE A 246 -16.00 -5.60 -10.19
CA ILE A 246 -15.45 -5.97 -8.88
C ILE A 246 -13.92 -5.93 -8.92
N ILE A 247 -13.32 -6.45 -10.00
CA ILE A 247 -11.86 -6.48 -10.17
C ILE A 247 -11.28 -5.06 -10.18
N GLN A 248 -11.93 -4.13 -10.90
CA GLN A 248 -11.53 -2.73 -10.95
C GLN A 248 -11.77 -2.00 -9.62
N ALA A 249 -12.94 -2.17 -9.01
CA ALA A 249 -13.28 -1.52 -7.74
C ALA A 249 -12.35 -1.96 -6.59
N LEU A 250 -11.84 -3.19 -6.63
CA LEU A 250 -10.89 -3.72 -5.65
C LEU A 250 -9.43 -3.46 -6.05
N ASN A 251 -9.18 -2.67 -7.09
CA ASN A 251 -7.86 -2.35 -7.62
C ASN A 251 -6.97 -3.59 -7.80
N MET A 252 -7.53 -4.66 -8.36
CA MET A 252 -6.84 -5.94 -8.49
C MET A 252 -5.81 -5.95 -9.63
N GLY A 253 -5.71 -4.86 -10.41
CA GLY A 253 -4.69 -4.67 -11.43
C GLY A 253 -5.19 -4.74 -12.87
N LEU A 254 -6.50 -4.87 -13.12
CA LEU A 254 -7.12 -4.73 -14.45
C LEU A 254 -7.57 -3.28 -14.66
N GLU A 255 -7.14 -2.68 -15.76
CA GLU A 255 -7.56 -1.36 -16.22
C GLU A 255 -8.17 -1.47 -17.62
N LYS A 256 -9.18 -0.64 -17.90
CA LYS A 256 -9.78 -0.51 -19.23
C LYS A 256 -9.59 0.90 -19.71
N ILE A 257 -8.89 1.05 -20.83
CA ILE A 257 -8.55 2.35 -21.42
C ILE A 257 -9.10 2.33 -22.84
N GLY A 258 -10.24 2.98 -23.05
CA GLY A 258 -10.97 2.89 -24.31
C GLY A 258 -11.39 1.44 -24.63
N GLY A 259 -10.97 0.94 -25.78
CA GLY A 259 -11.20 -0.44 -26.23
C GLY A 259 -10.15 -1.46 -25.76
N LEU A 260 -9.11 -1.03 -25.04
CA LEU A 260 -8.01 -1.87 -24.60
C LEU A 260 -8.12 -2.24 -23.13
N GLU A 261 -7.62 -3.43 -22.79
CA GLU A 261 -7.39 -3.89 -21.43
C GLU A 261 -5.89 -3.84 -21.12
N SER A 262 -5.56 -3.37 -19.92
CA SER A 262 -4.21 -3.37 -19.35
C SER A 262 -4.21 -4.17 -18.06
N MET A 263 -3.19 -5.02 -17.88
CA MET A 263 -2.98 -5.74 -16.63
C MET A 263 -1.52 -5.68 -16.18
N ARG A 264 -1.31 -5.40 -14.89
CA ARG A 264 0.01 -5.22 -14.28
C ARG A 264 0.34 -6.35 -13.31
N TRP A 265 1.59 -6.81 -13.37
CA TRP A 265 2.15 -7.82 -12.48
C TRP A 265 3.47 -7.33 -11.90
N ASP A 266 3.58 -7.32 -10.58
CA ASP A 266 4.85 -7.05 -9.90
C ASP A 266 5.79 -8.24 -10.13
N ILE A 267 6.99 -8.02 -10.66
CA ILE A 267 8.01 -9.06 -10.74
C ILE A 267 8.95 -8.91 -9.56
N LYS A 268 9.26 -10.02 -8.90
CA LYS A 268 10.33 -10.09 -7.91
C LYS A 268 11.33 -11.17 -8.25
N LYS A 269 12.61 -10.82 -8.21
CA LYS A 269 13.75 -11.74 -8.31
C LYS A 269 14.27 -12.05 -6.91
N MET A 270 14.20 -13.32 -6.55
CA MET A 270 14.63 -13.84 -5.25
C MET A 270 16.16 -13.98 -5.18
N ARG A 271 16.71 -14.10 -3.96
CA ARG A 271 18.16 -14.26 -3.77
C ARG A 271 18.68 -15.57 -4.36
N ASN A 272 17.86 -16.62 -4.35
CA ASN A 272 18.17 -17.88 -5.03
C ASN A 272 18.00 -17.85 -6.56
N GLY A 273 17.66 -16.70 -7.14
CA GLY A 273 17.50 -16.49 -8.58
C GLY A 273 16.11 -16.84 -9.12
N ALA A 274 15.20 -17.37 -8.31
CA ALA A 274 13.81 -17.58 -8.72
C ALA A 274 13.14 -16.25 -9.07
N ILE A 275 12.28 -16.26 -10.09
CA ILE A 275 11.51 -15.08 -10.50
C ILE A 275 10.03 -15.39 -10.39
N VAL A 276 9.31 -14.51 -9.70
CA VAL A 276 7.87 -14.64 -9.47
C VAL A 276 7.12 -13.40 -9.97
N TYR A 277 5.86 -13.61 -10.34
CA TYR A 277 5.00 -12.60 -10.95
C TYR A 277 3.71 -12.42 -10.14
N GLY A 278 3.49 -11.22 -9.63
CA GLY A 278 2.40 -10.78 -8.77
C GLY A 278 2.86 -10.50 -7.33
N SER A 279 2.29 -9.49 -6.68
CA SER A 279 2.53 -9.19 -5.26
C SER A 279 1.88 -10.21 -4.31
N ASN A 280 0.79 -10.86 -4.72
CA ASN A 280 0.15 -11.92 -3.95
C ASN A 280 0.74 -13.29 -4.32
N PRO A 281 1.42 -14.01 -3.39
CA PRO A 281 2.04 -15.29 -3.69
C PRO A 281 1.11 -16.37 -4.25
N LYS A 282 -0.19 -16.31 -3.94
CA LYS A 282 -1.17 -17.28 -4.47
C LYS A 282 -1.38 -17.17 -5.98
N LEU A 283 -1.03 -16.03 -6.58
CA LEU A 283 -1.19 -15.79 -8.01
C LEU A 283 0.05 -16.17 -8.83
N TRP A 284 1.20 -16.40 -8.21
CA TRP A 284 2.44 -16.72 -8.92
C TRP A 284 2.29 -17.90 -9.91
N PRO A 285 1.61 -19.01 -9.55
CA PRO A 285 1.43 -20.11 -10.51
C PRO A 285 0.47 -19.79 -11.65
N ASP A 286 -0.47 -18.86 -11.45
CA ASP A 286 -1.50 -18.50 -12.43
C ASP A 286 -0.96 -17.61 -13.55
N PHE A 287 0.13 -16.89 -13.31
CA PHE A 287 0.73 -15.95 -14.27
C PHE A 287 1.01 -16.59 -15.64
N TYR A 288 1.65 -17.76 -15.69
CA TYR A 288 2.06 -18.37 -16.95
C TYR A 288 0.88 -18.82 -17.82
N GLU A 289 -0.19 -19.32 -17.18
CA GLU A 289 -1.42 -19.65 -17.89
C GLU A 289 -2.09 -18.40 -18.42
N TRP A 290 -2.20 -17.38 -17.55
CA TRP A 290 -2.78 -16.11 -17.91
C TRP A 290 -2.06 -15.46 -19.11
N LEU A 291 -0.72 -15.45 -19.10
CA LEU A 291 0.08 -14.85 -20.17
C LEU A 291 -0.14 -15.58 -21.49
N VAL A 292 -0.05 -16.91 -21.49
CA VAL A 292 -0.22 -17.72 -22.72
C VAL A 292 -1.63 -17.59 -23.29
N GLU A 293 -2.65 -17.64 -22.44
CA GLU A 293 -4.03 -17.50 -22.91
C GLU A 293 -4.30 -16.06 -23.40
N SER A 294 -3.74 -15.04 -22.75
CA SER A 294 -3.81 -13.66 -23.25
C SER A 294 -3.13 -13.52 -24.62
N ILE A 295 -1.94 -14.09 -24.81
CA ILE A 295 -1.24 -14.07 -26.10
C ILE A 295 -2.10 -14.72 -27.19
N LYS A 296 -2.77 -15.84 -26.92
CA LYS A 296 -3.62 -16.53 -27.91
C LYS A 296 -4.91 -15.81 -28.23
N MET A 297 -5.44 -15.01 -27.29
CA MET A 297 -6.69 -14.27 -27.47
C MET A 297 -6.51 -12.98 -28.28
N ASN A 298 -5.27 -12.55 -28.52
CA ASN A 298 -4.96 -11.30 -29.20
C ASN A 298 -4.05 -11.55 -30.40
N ASN A 299 -4.17 -10.72 -31.44
CA ASN A 299 -3.23 -10.77 -32.57
C ASN A 299 -1.84 -10.30 -32.13
N ASN A 300 -1.83 -9.17 -31.41
CA ASN A 300 -0.64 -8.58 -30.82
C ASN A 300 -0.91 -8.21 -29.37
N LEU A 301 0.10 -8.31 -28.51
CA LEU A 301 0.11 -7.67 -27.19
C LEU A 301 1.26 -6.69 -27.11
N VAL A 302 1.02 -5.56 -26.46
CA VAL A 302 2.08 -4.65 -26.04
C VAL A 302 2.47 -4.99 -24.62
N VAL A 303 3.76 -5.18 -24.39
CA VAL A 303 4.32 -5.50 -23.08
C VAL A 303 5.30 -4.41 -22.69
N ILE A 304 5.12 -3.84 -21.51
CA ILE A 304 6.04 -2.87 -20.92
C ILE A 304 6.66 -3.49 -19.67
N LEU A 305 7.99 -3.57 -19.65
CA LEU A 305 8.75 -3.92 -18.47
C LEU A 305 9.33 -2.63 -17.87
N ARG A 306 9.04 -2.39 -16.60
CA ARG A 306 9.61 -1.29 -15.82
C ARG A 306 10.45 -1.86 -14.68
N SER A 307 11.76 -1.85 -14.81
CA SER A 307 12.69 -2.40 -13.83
C SER A 307 13.23 -1.30 -12.91
N PHE A 308 13.25 -1.56 -11.60
CA PHE A 308 13.73 -0.59 -10.61
C PHE A 308 15.19 -0.84 -10.29
N ARG A 309 16.02 0.21 -10.43
CA ARG A 309 17.42 0.20 -10.02
C ARG A 309 17.51 0.54 -8.52
N LYS A 310 18.65 0.20 -7.91
CA LYS A 310 18.95 0.56 -6.50
C LYS A 310 19.29 2.04 -6.34
N GLU A 311 19.69 2.69 -7.42
CA GLU A 311 20.02 4.10 -7.46
C GLU A 311 18.77 4.95 -7.24
N ILE A 312 18.89 5.98 -6.40
CA ILE A 312 17.84 6.96 -6.14
C ILE A 312 18.19 8.24 -6.89
N ASP A 313 17.25 8.72 -7.70
CA ASP A 313 17.41 9.99 -8.41
C ASP A 313 17.42 11.17 -7.41
N GLU A 314 18.40 12.06 -7.57
CA GLU A 314 18.62 13.14 -6.62
C GLU A 314 17.50 14.18 -6.61
N THR A 315 16.81 14.36 -7.74
CA THR A 315 15.77 15.38 -7.94
C THR A 315 14.44 14.88 -7.40
N THR A 316 14.01 13.71 -7.82
CA THR A 316 12.70 13.13 -7.48
C THR A 316 12.71 12.39 -6.14
N LYS A 317 13.88 12.02 -5.62
CA LYS A 317 14.05 11.12 -4.46
C LYS A 317 13.39 9.75 -4.66
N LEU A 318 13.11 9.36 -5.90
CA LEU A 318 12.54 8.08 -6.26
C LEU A 318 13.61 7.16 -6.86
N PRO A 319 13.41 5.83 -6.82
CA PRO A 319 14.29 4.90 -7.53
C PRO A 319 14.32 5.18 -9.03
N VAL A 320 15.51 5.13 -9.62
CA VAL A 320 15.70 5.20 -11.07
C VAL A 320 15.08 3.96 -11.72
N LYS A 321 14.38 4.14 -12.83
CA LYS A 321 13.60 3.10 -13.51
C LYS A 321 14.10 2.93 -14.94
N GLU A 322 14.31 1.70 -15.36
CA GLU A 322 14.52 1.36 -16.78
C GLU A 322 13.20 0.87 -17.38
N ILE A 323 12.81 1.46 -18.51
CA ILE A 323 11.60 1.07 -19.24
C ILE A 323 12.00 0.41 -20.56
N ARG A 324 11.44 -0.78 -20.81
CA ARG A 324 11.54 -1.52 -22.07
C ARG A 324 10.14 -1.84 -22.58
N GLY A 325 9.94 -1.75 -23.89
CA GLY A 325 8.68 -2.08 -24.54
C GLY A 325 8.86 -3.17 -25.57
N TYR A 326 7.87 -4.04 -25.66
CA TYR A 326 7.86 -5.17 -26.58
C TYR A 326 6.48 -5.29 -27.23
N ILE A 327 6.45 -5.66 -28.50
CA ILE A 327 5.24 -6.10 -29.20
C ILE A 327 5.39 -7.60 -29.41
N THR A 328 4.47 -8.39 -28.82
CA THR A 328 4.47 -9.85 -28.95
C THR A 328 3.35 -10.30 -29.88
N PHE A 329 3.60 -11.32 -30.69
CA PHE A 329 2.64 -11.86 -31.65
C PHE A 329 2.94 -13.32 -31.97
N ILE A 330 1.94 -14.06 -32.46
CA ILE A 330 2.12 -15.44 -32.92
C ILE A 330 2.41 -15.42 -34.43
N GLN A 331 3.53 -16.01 -34.83
CA GLN A 331 3.90 -16.23 -36.22
C GLN A 331 4.27 -17.71 -36.41
N GLU A 332 3.62 -18.37 -37.37
CA GLU A 332 3.85 -19.80 -37.68
C GLU A 332 3.73 -20.72 -36.44
N GLY A 333 2.80 -20.40 -35.53
CA GLY A 333 2.58 -21.15 -34.29
C GLY A 333 3.66 -20.95 -33.21
N SER A 334 4.59 -20.02 -33.40
CA SER A 334 5.57 -19.61 -32.40
C SER A 334 5.28 -18.20 -31.92
N LEU A 335 5.45 -17.95 -30.62
CA LEU A 335 5.57 -16.60 -30.09
C LEU A 335 6.83 -15.95 -30.67
N ARG A 336 6.66 -14.73 -31.16
CA ARG A 336 7.72 -13.80 -31.56
C ARG A 336 7.51 -12.49 -30.83
N TYR A 337 8.57 -11.70 -30.73
CA TYR A 337 8.50 -10.36 -30.16
C TYR A 337 9.44 -9.41 -30.91
N ILE A 338 9.09 -8.14 -30.91
CA ILE A 338 9.93 -7.02 -31.34
C ILE A 338 10.08 -6.09 -30.16
N GLN A 339 11.30 -5.75 -29.77
CA GLN A 339 11.55 -4.73 -28.77
C GLN A 339 11.50 -3.35 -29.45
N LEU A 340 10.81 -2.40 -28.82
CA LEU A 340 10.75 -1.00 -29.23
C LEU A 340 12.10 -0.32 -28.99
N SER A 341 12.46 0.66 -29.83
CA SER A 341 13.64 1.49 -29.61
C SER A 341 13.47 2.40 -28.40
N ALA A 342 14.57 2.94 -27.89
CA ALA A 342 14.53 3.92 -26.80
C ALA A 342 13.81 5.20 -27.24
N GLU A 343 13.97 5.61 -28.51
CA GLU A 343 13.28 6.76 -29.09
C GLU A 343 11.76 6.54 -29.19
N GLU A 344 11.31 5.37 -29.65
CA GLU A 344 9.89 5.02 -29.72
C GLU A 344 9.24 5.03 -28.34
N LEU A 345 9.95 4.50 -27.34
CA LEU A 345 9.51 4.51 -25.95
C LEU A 345 9.44 5.93 -25.37
N LEU A 346 10.47 6.75 -25.60
CA LEU A 346 10.51 8.13 -25.15
C LEU A 346 9.34 8.91 -25.76
N GLU A 347 9.11 8.80 -27.07
CA GLU A 347 8.00 9.48 -27.74
C GLU A 347 6.66 9.02 -27.15
N ALA A 348 6.46 7.72 -26.95
CA ALA A 348 5.22 7.19 -26.36
C ALA A 348 4.96 7.68 -24.93
N TYR A 349 6.01 7.87 -24.12
CA TYR A 349 5.90 8.32 -22.73
C TYR A 349 5.91 9.84 -22.56
N THR A 350 6.35 10.57 -23.58
CA THR A 350 6.44 12.04 -23.54
C THR A 350 5.38 12.72 -24.39
N ARG A 351 4.33 12.01 -24.79
CA ARG A 351 3.22 12.57 -25.53
C ARG A 351 1.97 12.55 -24.67
N ASP A 352 1.42 13.73 -24.42
CA ASP A 352 0.17 13.86 -23.68
C ASP A 352 -0.95 13.14 -24.46
N PRO A 353 -1.68 12.20 -23.83
CA PRO A 353 -2.69 11.40 -24.53
C PRO A 353 -3.94 12.21 -24.89
N GLU A 354 -4.21 13.34 -24.23
CA GLU A 354 -5.37 14.20 -24.49
C GLU A 354 -5.04 15.29 -25.52
N THR A 355 -3.90 15.95 -25.37
CA THR A 355 -3.51 17.10 -26.20
C THR A 355 -2.59 16.74 -27.36
N GLY A 356 -1.88 15.60 -27.26
CA GLY A 356 -0.85 15.19 -28.22
C GLY A 356 0.44 16.00 -28.13
N GLU A 357 0.53 16.96 -27.20
CA GLU A 357 1.72 17.79 -27.01
C GLU A 357 2.84 17.01 -26.30
N ARG A 358 4.08 17.46 -26.51
CA ARG A 358 5.23 16.83 -25.88
C ARG A 358 5.40 17.32 -24.44
N ILE A 359 5.34 16.41 -23.48
CA ILE A 359 5.65 16.67 -22.08
C ILE A 359 7.13 16.38 -21.79
N LYS A 360 7.67 16.99 -20.73
CA LYS A 360 9.05 16.71 -20.32
C LYS A 360 9.15 15.27 -19.81
N PRO A 361 10.22 14.53 -20.18
CA PRO A 361 10.45 13.20 -19.63
C PRO A 361 10.65 13.25 -18.11
N GLU A 362 10.20 12.19 -17.43
CA GLU A 362 10.45 11.99 -16.01
C GLU A 362 11.97 11.82 -15.77
N PRO A 363 12.62 12.64 -14.92
CA PRO A 363 14.08 12.59 -14.72
C PRO A 363 14.61 11.24 -14.23
N SER A 364 13.80 10.49 -13.47
CA SER A 364 14.14 9.19 -12.90
C SER A 364 13.89 8.00 -13.84
N VAL A 365 13.70 8.24 -15.14
CA VAL A 365 13.38 7.19 -16.12
C VAL A 365 14.43 7.13 -17.24
N ILE A 366 14.92 5.93 -17.50
CA ILE A 366 15.82 5.59 -18.61
C ILE A 366 15.03 4.74 -19.60
N TYR A 367 14.95 5.16 -20.86
CA TYR A 367 14.28 4.41 -21.91
C TYR A 367 15.28 3.49 -22.60
N CYS A 368 14.97 2.20 -22.70
CA CYS A 368 15.92 1.18 -23.13
C CYS A 368 15.43 0.45 -24.40
N GLY A 369 16.21 0.56 -25.47
CA GLY A 369 15.97 -0.11 -26.75
C GLY A 369 16.75 -1.41 -26.90
N PRO A 370 16.78 -2.00 -28.12
CA PRO A 370 17.54 -3.21 -28.41
C PRO A 370 19.04 -3.04 -28.15
N GLY A 371 19.66 -4.09 -27.61
CA GLY A 371 21.09 -4.08 -27.27
C GLY A 371 21.41 -3.08 -26.15
N GLU A 372 22.37 -2.19 -26.41
CA GLU A 372 22.86 -1.18 -25.46
C GLU A 372 22.20 0.20 -25.63
N GLU A 373 21.16 0.31 -26.45
CA GLU A 373 20.45 1.58 -26.70
C GLU A 373 19.75 2.07 -25.42
N LYS A 374 20.11 3.28 -24.97
CA LYS A 374 19.50 3.96 -23.81
C LYS A 374 19.38 5.47 -24.03
N ILE A 375 18.27 6.05 -23.59
CA ILE A 375 18.00 7.51 -23.57
C ILE A 375 17.60 7.95 -22.17
#